data_AF-A0AAW2H3J1-F1
#
_entry.id   AF-A0AAW2H3J1-F1
#
_cell.length_a   1.000
_cell.length_b   1.000
_cell.length_c   1.000
_cell.angle_alpha   90.00
_cell.angle_beta   90.00
_cell.angle_gamma   90.00
#
_symmetry.space_group_name_H-M   'P 1'
#
loop_
_entity.id
_entity.type
_entity.pdbx_description
1 polymer ?
#
loop_
_entity_poly.entity_id
_entity_poly.type
_entity_poly.pdbx_seq_one_letter_code
_entity_poly.pdbx_strand_id
1 'polypeptide(L)'
;MLLIIPFLACCAAYAVPSSLDVGCTISTEYKTGDLNEPQPLLLKRDGKRATIWYPDNDNGTLKIFAGGSIYLACPGKDNYLKNRSWGNEAEAVCIGGKVFEVNRVRQNFSSLVCKSQVEHHAKYSSSSPCLDRHSPIEIGFNVSNTFLRTLELCRDEKTYTTYYTKFEMTKLIENYQRSYPRPSKFLAGGFYPGLDIDHLYRFETQLDTLARILNSTKLAEERLKKSVQFLSRGHMAAKADFIYGAQQRSTFWYLNTAPQWQSFNGGNWNSLEASVRRFAASRRLDLDVYTGVHGQMTMEDIRGRQQPVYLHAEGAVMSAPRFYWKVIYDPLSKRGTAFVGLNDPFIRLVASDVYLCTDISEKIKWLDWKPRNITLGISYACSVSDLRKAVPVVPSLDVIGILM
;
A
#
# COMPACT_ATOMS: atom_id res chain seq x y z
N MET A 1 77.84 -8.93 49.28
CA MET A 1 77.35 -9.66 48.08
C MET A 1 75.91 -10.06 48.38
N LEU A 2 75.02 -9.91 47.39
CA LEU A 2 73.56 -10.07 47.40
C LEU A 2 72.71 -8.86 47.87
N LEU A 3 72.43 -7.98 46.89
CA LEU A 3 71.23 -7.14 46.86
C LEU A 3 70.00 -8.03 46.61
N ILE A 4 68.96 -7.88 47.41
CA ILE A 4 67.63 -8.43 47.14
C ILE A 4 66.74 -7.28 46.65
N ILE A 5 66.42 -7.29 45.37
CA ILE A 5 65.48 -6.36 44.73
C ILE A 5 64.09 -7.00 44.79
N PRO A 6 63.07 -6.37 45.39
CA PRO A 6 61.72 -6.91 45.37
C PRO A 6 61.11 -6.65 43.98
N PHE A 7 60.85 -7.72 43.22
CA PHE A 7 60.06 -7.66 42.01
C PHE A 7 58.59 -7.39 42.39
N LEU A 8 58.11 -6.18 42.11
CA LEU A 8 56.68 -5.90 42.05
C LEU A 8 56.10 -6.68 40.86
N ALA A 9 55.39 -7.77 41.14
CA ALA A 9 54.53 -8.44 40.18
C ALA A 9 53.32 -7.54 39.92
N CYS A 10 53.40 -6.71 38.87
CA CYS A 10 52.26 -6.00 38.34
C CYS A 10 51.35 -7.02 37.65
N CYS A 11 50.35 -7.54 38.37
CA CYS A 11 49.23 -8.25 37.75
C CYS A 11 48.43 -7.23 36.92
N ALA A 12 48.83 -7.04 35.67
CA ALA A 12 47.95 -6.47 34.68
C ALA A 12 46.78 -7.45 34.50
N ALA A 13 45.70 -7.21 35.23
CA ALA A 13 44.39 -7.74 34.87
C ALA A 13 44.09 -7.26 33.45
N TYR A 14 44.36 -8.12 32.47
CA TYR A 14 43.71 -8.03 31.19
C TYR A 14 42.23 -8.26 31.47
N ALA A 15 41.50 -7.15 31.70
CA ALA A 15 40.09 -7.13 31.42
C ALA A 15 39.98 -7.47 29.93
N VAL A 16 39.77 -8.76 29.62
CA VAL A 16 39.18 -9.15 28.35
C VAL A 16 37.95 -8.26 28.22
N PRO A 17 37.83 -7.45 27.16
CA PRO A 17 36.60 -6.71 26.95
C PRO A 17 35.50 -7.77 26.95
N SER A 18 34.63 -7.74 27.96
CA SER A 18 33.36 -8.45 27.90
C SER A 18 32.79 -8.07 26.54
N SER A 19 32.64 -9.06 25.65
CA SER A 19 32.21 -8.88 24.27
C SER A 19 31.16 -7.77 24.25
N LEU A 20 31.45 -6.66 23.54
CA LEU A 20 30.41 -5.70 23.19
C LEU A 20 29.23 -6.54 22.73
N ASP A 21 28.07 -6.33 23.34
CA ASP A 21 26.86 -7.08 23.04
C ASP A 21 26.43 -6.73 21.61
N VAL A 22 27.08 -7.33 20.62
CA VAL A 22 26.89 -7.06 19.20
C VAL A 22 25.64 -7.81 18.78
N GLY A 23 24.48 -7.17 18.99
CA GLY A 23 23.20 -7.64 18.48
C GLY A 23 23.20 -7.86 16.97
N CYS A 24 22.07 -8.31 16.45
CA CYS A 24 21.88 -8.57 15.03
C CYS A 24 21.30 -7.37 14.32
N THR A 25 21.68 -7.24 13.05
CA THR A 25 21.10 -6.24 12.14
C THR A 25 20.58 -6.92 10.89
N ILE A 26 19.43 -6.49 10.38
CA ILE A 26 18.85 -7.00 9.12
C ILE A 26 18.53 -5.82 8.23
N SER A 27 19.23 -5.68 7.09
CA SER A 27 18.90 -4.72 6.04
C SER A 27 17.70 -5.24 5.25
N THR A 28 16.66 -4.42 5.12
CA THR A 28 15.43 -4.75 4.40
C THR A 28 15.45 -4.32 2.94
N GLU A 29 16.56 -3.75 2.48
CA GLU A 29 16.72 -3.26 1.11
C GLU A 29 16.59 -4.40 0.10
N TYR A 30 15.89 -4.15 -1.01
CA TYR A 30 15.67 -5.17 -2.02
C TYR A 30 16.90 -5.40 -2.90
N LYS A 31 17.31 -6.66 -3.08
CA LYS A 31 18.49 -7.17 -3.83
C LYS A 31 19.86 -6.93 -3.17
N THR A 32 20.01 -5.89 -2.37
CA THR A 32 21.29 -5.53 -1.72
C THR A 32 21.28 -5.77 -0.21
N GLY A 33 20.10 -5.93 0.39
CA GLY A 33 19.93 -6.22 1.81
C GLY A 33 20.03 -7.72 2.16
N ASP A 34 19.61 -8.05 3.38
CA ASP A 34 19.68 -9.40 3.94
C ASP A 34 18.42 -10.24 3.64
N LEU A 35 17.40 -9.65 2.99
CA LEU A 35 16.15 -10.32 2.64
C LEU A 35 16.22 -10.97 1.25
N ASN A 36 16.69 -12.21 1.21
CA ASN A 36 16.70 -13.01 -0.02
C ASN A 36 15.31 -13.55 -0.40
N GLU A 37 15.12 -13.84 -1.68
CA GLU A 37 13.85 -14.32 -2.22
C GLU A 37 13.71 -15.85 -2.18
N PRO A 38 12.48 -16.38 -2.02
CA PRO A 38 11.25 -15.69 -1.60
C PRO A 38 11.29 -15.21 -0.14
N GLN A 39 11.00 -13.94 0.10
CA GLN A 39 11.10 -13.34 1.44
C GLN A 39 10.01 -13.87 2.40
N PRO A 40 10.34 -14.23 3.66
CA PRO A 40 9.33 -14.43 4.70
C PRO A 40 8.73 -13.11 5.18
N LEU A 41 7.58 -13.19 5.84
CA LEU A 41 7.08 -12.09 6.66
C LEU A 41 7.97 -11.96 7.90
N LEU A 42 8.34 -10.72 8.22
CA LEU A 42 9.11 -10.37 9.42
C LEU A 42 8.15 -9.93 10.51
N LEU A 43 8.08 -10.70 11.59
CA LEU A 43 7.06 -10.52 12.63
C LEU A 43 7.69 -10.30 14.00
N LYS A 44 7.06 -9.40 14.76
CA LYS A 44 7.23 -9.29 16.21
C LYS A 44 6.05 -9.97 16.89
N ARG A 45 6.32 -10.74 17.94
CA ARG A 45 5.29 -11.32 18.79
C ARG A 45 5.25 -10.65 20.16
N ASP A 46 4.04 -10.40 20.62
CA ASP A 46 3.73 -10.01 21.99
C ASP A 46 2.62 -10.96 22.50
N GLY A 47 3.04 -11.96 23.28
CA GLY A 47 2.21 -13.11 23.64
C GLY A 47 1.67 -13.85 22.40
N LYS A 48 0.34 -13.87 22.23
CA LYS A 48 -0.33 -14.51 21.07
C LYS A 48 -0.46 -13.57 19.86
N ARG A 49 -0.18 -12.28 20.01
CA ARG A 49 -0.36 -11.29 18.94
C ARG A 49 0.89 -11.23 18.08
N ALA A 50 0.73 -11.41 16.78
CA ALA A 50 1.76 -11.17 15.78
C ALA A 50 1.50 -9.83 15.07
N THR A 51 2.57 -9.08 14.79
CA THR A 51 2.54 -7.85 14.01
C THR A 51 3.72 -7.82 13.05
N ILE A 52 3.56 -7.17 11.90
CA ILE A 52 4.67 -6.96 10.96
C ILE A 52 5.68 -6.04 11.63
N TRP A 53 6.94 -6.47 11.70
CA TRP A 53 8.02 -5.67 12.27
C TRP A 53 8.67 -4.84 11.17
N TYR A 54 8.49 -3.53 11.23
CA TYR A 54 9.14 -2.55 10.33
C TYR A 54 10.56 -2.19 10.80
N PRO A 55 11.43 -1.63 9.93
CA PRO A 55 12.78 -1.21 10.30
C PRO A 55 12.82 -0.29 11.53
N ASP A 56 14.00 -0.09 12.13
CA ASP A 56 14.13 0.80 13.31
C ASP A 56 14.70 2.19 12.95
N ASN A 57 15.10 2.41 11.69
CA ASN A 57 15.79 3.61 11.24
C ASN A 57 15.65 3.84 9.73
N ASP A 58 16.16 4.99 9.28
CA ASP A 58 16.09 5.48 7.89
C ASP A 58 17.05 4.79 6.92
N ASN A 59 17.87 3.85 7.40
CA ASN A 59 18.71 3.00 6.57
C ASN A 59 18.07 1.62 6.34
N GLY A 60 16.77 1.49 6.60
CA GLY A 60 16.01 0.25 6.36
C GLY A 60 16.54 -0.94 7.16
N THR A 61 17.08 -0.71 8.36
CA THR A 61 17.70 -1.77 9.16
C THR A 61 16.88 -2.07 10.42
N LEU A 62 16.57 -3.36 10.64
CA LEU A 62 16.07 -3.89 11.92
C LEU A 62 17.25 -4.18 12.84
N LYS A 63 17.12 -3.86 14.13
CA LYS A 63 18.11 -4.12 15.19
C LYS A 63 17.50 -5.03 16.25
N ILE A 64 18.18 -6.12 16.54
CA ILE A 64 17.74 -7.13 17.50
C ILE A 64 18.88 -7.36 18.48
N PHE A 65 18.64 -7.19 19.78
CA PHE A 65 19.64 -7.48 20.81
C PHE A 65 20.01 -8.97 20.79
N ALA A 66 21.22 -9.32 21.24
CA ALA A 66 21.60 -10.72 21.37
C ALA A 66 20.62 -11.46 22.31
N GLY A 67 20.23 -12.68 21.94
CA GLY A 67 19.17 -13.42 22.62
C GLY A 67 17.74 -12.95 22.32
N GLY A 68 17.55 -11.82 21.65
CA GLY A 68 16.25 -11.37 21.17
C GLY A 68 15.77 -12.15 19.95
N SER A 69 14.45 -12.22 19.75
CA SER A 69 13.83 -13.04 18.70
C SER A 69 13.10 -12.22 17.64
N ILE A 70 13.14 -12.71 16.40
CA ILE A 70 12.24 -12.32 15.30
C ILE A 70 11.52 -13.57 14.81
N TYR A 71 10.25 -13.44 14.44
CA TYR A 71 9.46 -14.54 13.90
C TYR A 71 9.34 -14.40 12.39
N LEU A 72 9.63 -15.49 11.68
CA LEU A 72 9.57 -15.56 10.23
C LEU A 72 8.39 -16.42 9.81
N ALA A 73 7.49 -15.88 8.98
CA ALA A 73 6.34 -16.64 8.50
C ALA A 73 6.29 -16.75 6.97
N CYS A 74 5.96 -17.95 6.50
CA CYS A 74 5.78 -18.33 5.11
C CYS A 74 4.34 -18.77 4.87
N PRO A 75 3.35 -17.85 4.91
CA PRO A 75 1.96 -18.22 4.70
C PRO A 75 1.71 -18.74 3.27
N GLY A 76 0.71 -19.61 3.16
CA GLY A 76 0.32 -20.29 1.92
C GLY A 76 0.38 -21.81 2.04
N LYS A 77 -0.35 -22.49 1.16
CA LYS A 77 -0.40 -23.96 1.16
C LYS A 77 0.98 -24.55 0.86
N ASP A 78 1.41 -25.52 1.69
CA ASP A 78 2.70 -26.22 1.56
C ASP A 78 3.93 -25.29 1.47
N ASN A 79 3.81 -24.08 2.04
CA ASN A 79 4.88 -23.09 2.13
C ASN A 79 5.56 -23.17 3.50
N TYR A 80 6.89 -23.08 3.51
CA TYR A 80 7.72 -23.25 4.70
C TYR A 80 9.08 -22.59 4.53
N LEU A 81 9.83 -22.45 5.61
CA LEU A 81 11.21 -21.94 5.58
C LEU A 81 12.17 -23.01 5.03
N LYS A 82 12.80 -22.76 3.85
CA LYS A 82 13.43 -23.81 2.99
C LYS A 82 14.52 -24.64 3.63
N ASN A 83 15.41 -24.02 4.41
CA ASN A 83 16.71 -24.59 4.73
C ASN A 83 16.62 -26.00 5.35
N ARG A 84 15.58 -26.25 6.17
CA ARG A 84 15.28 -27.59 6.72
C ARG A 84 13.78 -27.85 6.90
N SER A 85 12.92 -27.20 6.10
CA SER A 85 11.46 -27.31 6.20
C SER A 85 10.92 -27.04 7.61
N TRP A 86 11.31 -25.91 8.21
CA TRP A 86 10.97 -25.55 9.61
C TRP A 86 9.51 -25.14 9.84
N GLY A 87 8.58 -25.65 9.04
CA GLY A 87 7.19 -25.25 9.07
C GLY A 87 6.94 -23.89 8.41
N ASN A 88 5.69 -23.45 8.48
CA ASN A 88 5.21 -22.18 7.92
C ASN A 88 5.49 -20.98 8.83
N GLU A 89 6.00 -21.19 10.04
CA GLU A 89 6.46 -20.15 10.95
C GLU A 89 7.60 -20.66 11.82
N ALA A 90 8.63 -19.84 12.03
CA ALA A 90 9.78 -20.18 12.86
C ALA A 90 10.28 -18.97 13.67
N GLU A 91 10.72 -19.24 14.89
CA GLU A 91 11.46 -18.27 15.70
C GLU A 91 12.95 -18.28 15.32
N ALA A 92 13.50 -17.09 15.07
CA ALA A 92 14.91 -16.86 14.83
C ALA A 92 15.49 -16.00 15.96
N VAL A 93 16.35 -16.61 16.77
CA VAL A 93 16.99 -15.96 17.92
C VAL A 93 18.32 -15.35 17.48
N CYS A 94 18.52 -14.07 17.77
CA CYS A 94 19.76 -13.37 17.44
C CYS A 94 20.93 -13.92 18.25
N ILE A 95 21.99 -14.35 17.57
CA ILE A 95 23.28 -14.70 18.18
C ILE A 95 24.25 -13.53 18.11
N GLY A 96 24.34 -12.87 16.96
CA GLY A 96 25.12 -11.66 16.76
C GLY A 96 25.42 -11.37 15.29
N GLY A 97 25.54 -10.08 14.94
CA GLY A 97 25.82 -9.63 13.57
C GLY A 97 24.70 -10.00 12.58
N LYS A 98 24.90 -11.05 11.77
CA LYS A 98 23.91 -11.59 10.81
C LYS A 98 23.50 -13.03 11.12
N VAL A 99 23.98 -13.58 12.25
CA VAL A 99 23.78 -14.99 12.59
C VAL A 99 22.61 -15.14 13.56
N PHE A 100 21.68 -16.01 13.19
CA PHE A 100 20.50 -16.36 13.96
C PHE A 100 20.45 -17.86 14.20
N GLU A 101 19.93 -18.26 15.35
CA GLU A 101 19.61 -19.64 15.65
C GLU A 101 18.12 -19.90 15.39
N VAL A 102 17.83 -20.90 14.57
CA VAL A 102 16.48 -21.39 14.27
C VAL A 102 16.45 -22.89 14.55
N ASN A 103 15.59 -23.35 15.44
CA ASN A 103 15.50 -24.77 15.84
C ASN A 103 16.88 -25.39 16.19
N ARG A 104 17.67 -24.68 17.00
CA ARG A 104 19.04 -25.06 17.43
C ARG A 104 20.09 -25.13 16.30
N VAL A 105 19.79 -24.57 15.13
CA VAL A 105 20.72 -24.50 14.00
C VAL A 105 21.06 -23.05 13.71
N ARG A 106 22.35 -22.72 13.70
CA ARG A 106 22.83 -21.38 13.34
C ARG A 106 22.82 -21.18 11.83
N GLN A 107 22.33 -20.04 11.41
CA GLN A 107 22.23 -19.63 10.01
C GLN A 107 22.53 -18.15 9.85
N ASN A 108 23.07 -17.77 8.70
CA ASN A 108 23.01 -16.38 8.28
C ASN A 108 21.55 -16.02 7.96
N PHE A 109 21.09 -14.83 8.36
CA PHE A 109 19.72 -14.40 8.13
C PHE A 109 19.29 -14.49 6.65
N SER A 110 20.21 -14.19 5.74
CA SER A 110 19.98 -14.25 4.29
C SER A 110 19.69 -15.67 3.74
N SER A 111 19.91 -16.73 4.51
CA SER A 111 19.52 -18.10 4.12
C SER A 111 18.09 -18.46 4.57
N LEU A 112 17.44 -17.62 5.38
CA LEU A 112 16.12 -17.85 5.94
C LEU A 112 15.02 -17.37 4.96
N VAL A 113 14.83 -18.15 3.89
CA VAL A 113 13.86 -17.85 2.80
C VAL A 113 12.70 -18.84 2.75
N CYS A 114 11.54 -18.38 2.30
CA CYS A 114 10.39 -19.23 2.08
C CYS A 114 10.55 -20.14 0.86
N LYS A 115 9.82 -21.25 0.85
CA LYS A 115 9.73 -22.16 -0.30
C LYS A 115 9.18 -21.44 -1.52
N SER A 116 8.12 -20.67 -1.31
CA SER A 116 7.38 -19.93 -2.33
C SER A 116 7.07 -18.51 -1.83
N GLN A 117 6.70 -17.62 -2.75
CA GLN A 117 6.19 -16.29 -2.40
C GLN A 117 5.02 -16.42 -1.42
N VAL A 118 5.01 -15.57 -0.41
CA VAL A 118 4.00 -15.60 0.66
C VAL A 118 2.60 -15.31 0.11
N GLU A 119 1.63 -16.13 0.50
CA GLU A 119 0.24 -16.02 0.03
C GLU A 119 -0.55 -14.99 0.86
N HIS A 120 -1.24 -14.09 0.18
CA HIS A 120 -2.16 -13.11 0.78
C HIS A 120 -3.60 -13.41 0.36
N HIS A 121 -4.55 -13.08 1.23
CA HIS A 121 -5.97 -13.36 1.05
C HIS A 121 -6.82 -12.11 1.25
N ALA A 122 -7.97 -12.06 0.60
CA ALA A 122 -9.06 -11.13 0.89
C ALA A 122 -10.21 -11.90 1.54
N LYS A 123 -10.82 -11.36 2.60
CA LYS A 123 -11.98 -11.94 3.28
C LYS A 123 -12.93 -10.86 3.79
N TYR A 124 -14.20 -11.20 3.98
CA TYR A 124 -15.12 -10.34 4.72
C TYR A 124 -14.63 -10.16 6.15
N SER A 125 -14.64 -8.92 6.63
CA SER A 125 -14.36 -8.60 8.03
C SER A 125 -15.52 -9.10 8.91
N SER A 126 -15.22 -9.44 10.16
CA SER A 126 -16.24 -9.70 11.18
C SER A 126 -16.81 -8.41 11.79
N SER A 127 -16.37 -7.24 11.32
CA SER A 127 -16.88 -5.94 11.77
C SER A 127 -18.30 -5.67 11.24
N SER A 128 -18.98 -4.71 11.86
CA SER A 128 -20.28 -4.22 11.39
C SER A 128 -20.18 -3.69 9.95
N PRO A 129 -21.30 -3.68 9.20
CA PRO A 129 -21.34 -3.09 7.87
C PRO A 129 -20.70 -1.70 7.83
N CYS A 130 -19.85 -1.45 6.84
CA CYS A 130 -19.30 -0.13 6.61
C CYS A 130 -20.36 0.73 5.90
N LEU A 131 -20.40 2.03 6.18
CA LEU A 131 -21.41 2.94 5.62
C LEU A 131 -22.85 2.37 5.78
N ASP A 132 -23.10 1.80 6.96
CA ASP A 132 -24.35 1.19 7.46
C ASP A 132 -24.88 -0.06 6.73
N ARG A 133 -24.50 -0.28 5.47
CA ARG A 133 -25.08 -1.33 4.61
C ARG A 133 -24.11 -2.04 3.69
N HIS A 134 -22.85 -1.61 3.64
CA HIS A 134 -21.85 -2.09 2.70
C HIS A 134 -20.89 -3.07 3.37
N SER A 135 -20.22 -3.89 2.56
CA SER A 135 -19.41 -5.00 3.04
C SER A 135 -18.03 -4.50 3.47
N PRO A 136 -17.65 -4.69 4.75
CA PRO A 136 -16.27 -4.49 5.18
C PRO A 136 -15.43 -5.70 4.72
N ILE A 137 -14.35 -5.44 4.00
CA ILE A 137 -13.43 -6.46 3.51
C ILE A 137 -12.03 -6.15 4.01
N GLU A 138 -11.25 -7.18 4.27
CA GLU A 138 -9.85 -7.06 4.70
C GLU A 138 -8.96 -7.87 3.76
N ILE A 139 -7.78 -7.31 3.45
CA ILE A 139 -6.70 -8.02 2.75
C ILE A 139 -5.52 -8.17 3.70
N GLY A 140 -4.84 -9.32 3.66
CA GLY A 140 -3.75 -9.62 4.58
C GLY A 140 -3.22 -11.04 4.44
N PHE A 141 -2.54 -11.52 5.49
CA PHE A 141 -1.88 -12.82 5.52
C PHE A 141 -2.45 -13.69 6.63
N ASN A 142 -2.69 -14.98 6.33
CA ASN A 142 -3.03 -15.97 7.34
C ASN A 142 -1.74 -16.48 8.00
N VAL A 143 -1.44 -16.06 9.22
CA VAL A 143 -0.26 -16.51 9.97
C VAL A 143 -0.71 -17.22 11.23
N SER A 144 -0.46 -18.53 11.28
CA SER A 144 -0.94 -19.38 12.37
C SER A 144 -2.46 -19.18 12.58
N ASN A 145 -2.87 -18.76 13.79
CA ASN A 145 -4.29 -18.51 14.11
C ASN A 145 -4.70 -17.04 14.02
N THR A 146 -3.88 -16.18 13.39
CA THR A 146 -4.14 -14.73 13.27
C THR A 146 -4.16 -14.30 11.81
N PHE A 147 -5.04 -13.36 11.48
CA PHE A 147 -5.02 -12.68 10.20
C PHE A 147 -4.27 -11.36 10.32
N LEU A 148 -3.10 -11.26 9.69
CA LEU A 148 -2.31 -10.04 9.62
C LEU A 148 -2.85 -9.16 8.50
N ARG A 149 -3.80 -8.30 8.85
CA ARG A 149 -4.43 -7.35 7.95
C ARG A 149 -3.44 -6.27 7.49
N THR A 150 -3.43 -5.99 6.19
CA THR A 150 -2.68 -4.89 5.57
C THR A 150 -3.59 -3.80 5.01
N LEU A 151 -4.81 -4.15 4.59
CA LEU A 151 -5.78 -3.23 4.01
C LEU A 151 -7.18 -3.50 4.55
N GLU A 152 -7.95 -2.44 4.75
CA GLU A 152 -9.40 -2.47 4.95
C GLU A 152 -10.08 -1.83 3.75
N LEU A 153 -11.27 -2.31 3.40
CA LEU A 153 -12.05 -1.81 2.28
C LEU A 153 -13.52 -1.76 2.64
N CYS A 154 -14.23 -0.77 2.10
CA CYS A 154 -15.69 -0.72 2.13
C CYS A 154 -16.25 -0.87 0.73
N ARG A 155 -17.07 -1.92 0.51
CA ARG A 155 -17.47 -2.32 -0.85
C ARG A 155 -18.98 -2.45 -1.02
N ASP A 156 -19.45 -2.00 -2.17
CA ASP A 156 -20.77 -2.32 -2.71
C ASP A 156 -20.70 -3.63 -3.52
N GLU A 157 -21.32 -4.69 -3.00
CA GLU A 157 -21.35 -5.99 -3.67
C GLU A 157 -22.24 -6.02 -4.92
N LYS A 158 -23.14 -5.04 -5.09
CA LYS A 158 -24.04 -5.00 -6.26
C LYS A 158 -23.38 -4.31 -7.45
N THR A 159 -22.69 -3.20 -7.20
CA THR A 159 -22.05 -2.39 -8.25
C THR A 159 -20.57 -2.70 -8.45
N TYR A 160 -19.99 -3.48 -7.53
CA TYR A 160 -18.56 -3.78 -7.43
C TYR A 160 -17.68 -2.55 -7.18
N THR A 161 -18.28 -1.45 -6.71
CA THR A 161 -17.55 -0.25 -6.31
C THR A 161 -16.93 -0.43 -4.93
N THR A 162 -15.63 -0.23 -4.83
CA THR A 162 -14.96 -0.03 -3.53
C THR A 162 -15.03 1.46 -3.21
N TYR A 163 -15.81 1.85 -2.19
CA TYR A 163 -16.00 3.25 -1.80
C TYR A 163 -14.72 3.87 -1.25
N TYR A 164 -14.03 3.14 -0.38
CA TYR A 164 -12.72 3.51 0.12
C TYR A 164 -11.91 2.30 0.55
N THR A 165 -10.60 2.50 0.62
CA THR A 165 -9.64 1.65 1.32
C THR A 165 -8.99 2.42 2.46
N LYS A 166 -8.56 1.71 3.51
CA LYS A 166 -7.77 2.24 4.62
C LYS A 166 -6.54 1.37 4.84
N PHE A 167 -5.41 2.01 5.12
CA PHE A 167 -4.21 1.37 5.65
C PHE A 167 -3.41 2.32 6.54
N GLU A 168 -2.48 1.75 7.31
CA GLU A 168 -1.53 2.50 8.13
C GLU A 168 -0.21 2.67 7.37
N MET A 169 0.16 3.92 7.09
CA MET A 169 1.46 4.27 6.52
C MET A 169 2.42 4.58 7.67
N THR A 170 3.54 3.86 7.72
CA THR A 170 4.56 4.12 8.75
C THR A 170 5.44 5.31 8.40
N LYS A 171 5.94 6.01 9.42
CA LYS A 171 6.96 7.06 9.31
C LYS A 171 8.27 6.63 8.65
N LEU A 172 8.49 5.33 8.50
CA LEU A 172 9.68 4.77 7.87
C LEU A 172 9.48 4.44 6.39
N ILE A 173 8.40 4.93 5.78
CA ILE A 173 7.96 4.52 4.45
C ILE A 173 8.99 4.74 3.34
N GLU A 174 9.95 5.67 3.49
CA GLU A 174 11.04 5.85 2.50
C GLU A 174 11.98 4.65 2.39
N ASN A 175 11.96 3.72 3.34
CA ASN A 175 12.68 2.45 3.32
C ASN A 175 11.97 1.35 2.50
N TYR A 176 10.88 1.69 1.79
CA TYR A 176 10.17 0.71 1.00
C TYR A 176 11.06 0.04 -0.07
N GLN A 177 10.79 -1.23 -0.32
CA GLN A 177 11.50 -2.00 -1.35
C GLN A 177 11.18 -1.45 -2.74
N ARG A 178 12.07 -0.60 -3.26
CA ARG A 178 11.94 0.03 -4.57
C ARG A 178 12.03 -1.02 -5.67
N SER A 179 11.21 -0.86 -6.71
CA SER A 179 11.21 -1.74 -7.88
C SER A 179 11.00 -3.23 -7.57
N TYR A 180 10.40 -3.56 -6.41
CA TYR A 180 10.03 -4.94 -6.10
C TYR A 180 9.09 -5.50 -7.18
N PRO A 181 9.26 -6.75 -7.67
CA PRO A 181 8.47 -7.27 -8.77
C PRO A 181 6.97 -7.28 -8.50
N ARG A 182 6.20 -6.78 -9.47
CA ARG A 182 4.74 -6.92 -9.47
C ARG A 182 4.36 -8.39 -9.73
N PRO A 183 3.26 -8.90 -9.17
CA PRO A 183 2.71 -10.19 -9.61
C PRO A 183 2.28 -10.10 -11.08
N SER A 184 2.26 -11.24 -11.77
CA SER A 184 1.86 -11.33 -13.17
C SER A 184 0.36 -11.08 -13.39
N LYS A 185 -0.47 -11.22 -12.35
CA LYS A 185 -1.92 -11.06 -12.38
C LYS A 185 -2.42 -10.39 -11.11
N PHE A 186 -3.54 -9.67 -11.23
CA PHE A 186 -4.35 -9.26 -10.09
C PHE A 186 -5.28 -10.39 -9.68
N LEU A 187 -5.64 -10.42 -8.40
CA LEU A 187 -6.58 -11.39 -7.85
C LEU A 187 -8.00 -10.82 -7.80
N ALA A 188 -8.95 -11.56 -8.36
CA ALA A 188 -10.38 -11.29 -8.22
C ALA A 188 -10.98 -12.02 -7.01
N GLY A 189 -10.48 -13.22 -6.69
CA GLY A 189 -11.08 -14.10 -5.69
C GLY A 189 -12.53 -14.45 -6.02
N GLY A 190 -13.34 -14.66 -4.99
CA GLY A 190 -14.79 -14.89 -5.12
C GLY A 190 -15.64 -13.61 -5.19
N PHE A 191 -15.03 -12.43 -5.37
CA PHE A 191 -15.70 -11.11 -5.23
C PHE A 191 -16.28 -10.55 -6.53
N TYR A 192 -16.14 -11.29 -7.64
CA TYR A 192 -16.63 -10.91 -8.98
C TYR A 192 -17.28 -12.12 -9.66
N PRO A 193 -18.33 -12.72 -9.08
CA PRO A 193 -18.96 -13.92 -9.63
C PRO A 193 -19.49 -13.65 -11.05
N GLY A 194 -19.12 -14.54 -11.98
CA GLY A 194 -19.57 -14.47 -13.38
C GLY A 194 -18.91 -13.38 -14.23
N LEU A 195 -17.94 -12.63 -13.70
CA LEU A 195 -17.22 -11.59 -14.46
C LEU A 195 -15.74 -11.93 -14.63
N ASP A 196 -15.28 -11.95 -15.88
CA ASP A 196 -13.85 -11.92 -16.18
C ASP A 196 -13.32 -10.48 -16.12
N ILE A 197 -13.06 -10.01 -14.90
CA ILE A 197 -12.59 -8.65 -14.67
C ILE A 197 -11.23 -8.33 -15.33
N ASP A 198 -10.34 -9.33 -15.53
CA ASP A 198 -9.09 -9.08 -16.25
C ASP A 198 -9.35 -8.77 -17.72
N HIS A 199 -10.29 -9.50 -18.33
CA HIS A 199 -10.72 -9.25 -19.69
C HIS A 199 -11.29 -7.82 -19.85
N LEU A 200 -12.12 -7.35 -18.93
CA LEU A 200 -12.71 -5.99 -18.98
C LEU A 200 -11.67 -4.86 -19.04
N TYR A 201 -10.51 -5.06 -18.42
CA TYR A 201 -9.41 -4.08 -18.44
C TYR A 201 -8.52 -4.17 -19.70
N ARG A 202 -8.76 -5.11 -20.62
CA ARG A 202 -8.01 -5.16 -21.89
C ARG A 202 -8.40 -3.99 -22.78
N PHE A 203 -7.43 -3.42 -23.49
CA PHE A 203 -7.65 -2.24 -24.32
C PHE A 203 -8.75 -2.46 -25.37
N GLU A 204 -8.74 -3.61 -26.06
CA GLU A 204 -9.75 -3.88 -27.10
C GLU A 204 -11.14 -4.04 -26.52
N THR A 205 -11.27 -4.70 -25.36
CA THR A 205 -12.53 -4.80 -24.63
C THR A 205 -13.06 -3.42 -24.20
N GLN A 206 -12.16 -2.52 -23.77
CA GLN A 206 -12.54 -1.13 -23.45
C GLN A 206 -12.96 -0.36 -24.69
N LEU A 207 -12.32 -0.59 -25.84
CA LEU A 207 -12.69 0.03 -27.11
C LEU A 207 -14.11 -0.36 -27.51
N ASP A 208 -14.44 -1.66 -27.49
CA ASP A 208 -15.78 -2.15 -27.79
C ASP A 208 -16.82 -1.63 -26.80
N THR A 209 -16.47 -1.61 -25.51
CA THR A 209 -17.34 -1.10 -24.44
C THR A 209 -17.63 0.39 -24.63
N LEU A 210 -16.60 1.20 -24.90
CA LEU A 210 -16.77 2.63 -25.10
C LEU A 210 -17.48 2.93 -26.43
N ALA A 211 -17.22 2.17 -27.49
CA ALA A 211 -17.95 2.29 -28.76
C ALA A 211 -19.46 2.10 -28.58
N ARG A 212 -19.86 1.12 -27.73
CA ARG A 212 -21.26 0.90 -27.34
C ARG A 212 -21.83 2.07 -26.54
N ILE A 213 -21.11 2.53 -25.51
CA ILE A 213 -21.54 3.66 -24.67
C ILE A 213 -21.74 4.93 -25.51
N LEU A 214 -20.79 5.23 -26.41
CA LEU A 214 -20.80 6.45 -27.23
C LEU A 214 -21.60 6.33 -28.53
N ASN A 215 -22.12 5.13 -28.81
CA ASN A 215 -22.80 4.79 -30.06
C ASN A 215 -21.96 5.14 -31.31
N SER A 216 -20.65 4.96 -31.24
CA SER A 216 -19.69 5.25 -32.33
C SER A 216 -18.31 4.68 -32.05
N THR A 217 -17.88 3.70 -32.87
CA THR A 217 -16.51 3.15 -32.82
C THR A 217 -15.47 4.22 -33.09
N LYS A 218 -15.68 5.05 -34.12
CA LYS A 218 -14.77 6.15 -34.47
C LYS A 218 -14.53 7.10 -33.29
N LEU A 219 -15.60 7.46 -32.58
CA LEU A 219 -15.48 8.35 -31.42
C LEU A 219 -14.72 7.66 -30.27
N ALA A 220 -14.93 6.36 -30.06
CA ALA A 220 -14.16 5.61 -29.05
C ALA A 220 -12.66 5.51 -29.41
N GLU A 221 -12.32 5.30 -30.68
CA GLU A 221 -10.93 5.29 -31.19
C GLU A 221 -10.24 6.65 -31.01
N GLU A 222 -10.97 7.77 -31.15
CA GLU A 222 -10.43 9.11 -30.90
C GLU A 222 -10.11 9.36 -29.41
N ARG A 223 -10.84 8.68 -28.51
CA ARG A 223 -10.71 8.84 -27.05
C ARG A 223 -9.66 7.93 -26.44
N LEU A 224 -9.50 6.72 -27.00
CA LEU A 224 -8.58 5.71 -26.48
C LEU A 224 -7.23 5.72 -27.19
N LYS A 225 -6.16 5.57 -26.41
CA LYS A 225 -4.78 5.44 -26.89
C LYS A 225 -4.04 4.44 -26.03
N LYS A 226 -3.59 3.32 -26.61
CA LYS A 226 -2.95 2.19 -25.89
C LYS A 226 -1.84 2.60 -24.91
N SER A 227 -1.12 3.69 -25.21
CA SER A 227 0.00 4.15 -24.38
C SER A 227 -0.40 5.03 -23.19
N VAL A 228 -1.55 5.72 -23.23
CA VAL A 228 -1.81 6.83 -22.29
C VAL A 228 -3.29 7.13 -22.00
N GLN A 229 -4.22 6.76 -22.88
CA GLN A 229 -5.66 6.97 -22.66
C GLN A 229 -6.40 5.62 -22.70
N PHE A 230 -6.45 4.98 -21.55
CA PHE A 230 -7.27 3.81 -21.27
C PHE A 230 -7.54 3.75 -19.76
N LEU A 231 -8.59 3.04 -19.34
CA LEU A 231 -8.85 2.77 -17.94
C LEU A 231 -7.88 1.71 -17.45
N SER A 232 -7.03 2.10 -16.52
CA SER A 232 -6.12 1.22 -15.80
C SER A 232 -6.77 0.72 -14.50
N ARG A 233 -6.16 -0.32 -13.93
CA ARG A 233 -6.44 -0.81 -12.57
C ARG A 233 -5.84 0.16 -11.55
N GLY A 234 -6.47 1.32 -11.39
CA GLY A 234 -6.02 2.38 -10.50
C GLY A 234 -6.04 1.90 -9.07
N HIS A 235 -4.86 1.74 -8.45
CA HIS A 235 -4.77 1.29 -7.06
C HIS A 235 -5.35 2.36 -6.13
N MET A 236 -6.08 1.93 -5.10
CA MET A 236 -6.56 2.83 -4.04
C MET A 236 -5.53 2.94 -2.92
N ALA A 237 -5.00 1.81 -2.43
CA ALA A 237 -3.75 1.75 -1.68
C ALA A 237 -2.62 1.33 -2.62
N ALA A 238 -1.64 2.21 -2.84
CA ALA A 238 -0.61 1.97 -3.84
C ALA A 238 0.42 0.95 -3.37
N LYS A 239 0.97 0.20 -4.33
CA LYS A 239 2.07 -0.75 -4.07
C LYS A 239 3.21 -0.12 -3.26
N ALA A 240 3.61 1.10 -3.61
CA ALA A 240 4.76 1.78 -3.00
C ALA A 240 4.46 2.33 -1.60
N ASP A 241 3.21 2.28 -1.13
CA ASP A 241 2.82 2.74 0.21
C ASP A 241 3.10 1.68 1.30
N PHE A 242 3.76 0.57 0.94
CA PHE A 242 4.14 -0.51 1.85
C PHE A 242 5.64 -0.81 1.76
N ILE A 243 6.27 -1.07 2.91
CA ILE A 243 7.72 -1.27 2.98
C ILE A 243 8.12 -2.59 2.32
N TYR A 244 7.54 -3.72 2.77
CA TYR A 244 7.98 -5.05 2.38
C TYR A 244 7.33 -5.53 1.08
N GLY A 245 8.10 -6.20 0.22
CA GLY A 245 7.63 -6.76 -1.04
C GLY A 245 6.40 -7.65 -0.91
N ALA A 246 6.29 -8.42 0.17
CA ALA A 246 5.09 -9.18 0.51
C ALA A 246 3.84 -8.28 0.63
N GLN A 247 3.92 -7.21 1.43
CA GLN A 247 2.82 -6.24 1.59
C GLN A 247 2.53 -5.52 0.27
N GLN A 248 3.56 -5.15 -0.47
CA GLN A 248 3.43 -4.54 -1.79
C GLN A 248 2.68 -5.44 -2.78
N ARG A 249 2.91 -6.76 -2.75
CA ARG A 249 2.16 -7.72 -3.57
C ARG A 249 0.71 -7.86 -3.11
N SER A 250 0.44 -7.73 -1.81
CA SER A 250 -0.92 -7.78 -1.25
C SER A 250 -1.84 -6.66 -1.75
N THR A 251 -1.32 -5.61 -2.41
CA THR A 251 -2.15 -4.55 -3.00
C THR A 251 -2.80 -4.95 -4.34
N PHE A 252 -2.37 -6.06 -4.95
CA PHE A 252 -2.79 -6.49 -6.30
C PHE A 252 -4.09 -7.31 -6.29
N TRP A 253 -5.11 -6.78 -5.63
CA TRP A 253 -6.48 -7.28 -5.70
C TRP A 253 -7.34 -6.29 -6.47
N TYR A 254 -8.24 -6.76 -7.32
CA TYR A 254 -9.21 -5.88 -7.99
C TYR A 254 -10.10 -5.14 -6.99
N LEU A 255 -10.31 -5.72 -5.80
CA LEU A 255 -10.95 -5.06 -4.66
C LEU A 255 -10.30 -3.73 -4.27
N ASN A 256 -8.97 -3.62 -4.38
CA ASN A 256 -8.17 -2.42 -4.07
C ASN A 256 -7.99 -1.52 -5.31
N THR A 257 -8.91 -1.59 -6.27
CA THR A 257 -8.83 -0.80 -7.49
C THR A 257 -10.15 -0.18 -7.88
N ALA A 258 -10.08 0.91 -8.63
CA ALA A 258 -11.20 1.42 -9.42
C ALA A 258 -10.71 1.77 -10.84
N PRO A 259 -11.60 1.86 -11.85
CA PRO A 259 -11.21 2.29 -13.20
C PRO A 259 -10.62 3.69 -13.17
N GLN A 260 -9.36 3.86 -13.59
CA GLN A 260 -8.66 5.13 -13.54
C GLN A 260 -7.97 5.39 -14.86
N TRP A 261 -8.21 6.55 -15.48
CA TRP A 261 -7.54 6.92 -16.72
C TRP A 261 -6.04 6.94 -16.53
N GLN A 262 -5.31 6.24 -17.40
CA GLN A 262 -3.86 6.04 -17.27
C GLN A 262 -3.09 7.36 -17.21
N SER A 263 -3.55 8.38 -17.93
CA SER A 263 -2.99 9.73 -17.93
C SER A 263 -3.09 10.43 -16.56
N PHE A 264 -4.17 10.20 -15.81
CA PHE A 264 -4.35 10.64 -14.43
C PHE A 264 -3.59 9.76 -13.43
N ASN A 265 -3.73 8.43 -13.54
CA ASN A 265 -3.06 7.45 -12.67
C ASN A 265 -1.54 7.65 -12.67
N GLY A 266 -0.93 7.67 -13.86
CA GLY A 266 0.51 7.93 -14.02
C GLY A 266 0.91 9.39 -13.93
N GLY A 267 -0.06 10.30 -13.81
CA GLY A 267 0.12 11.74 -13.74
C GLY A 267 0.07 12.26 -12.31
N ASN A 268 -0.85 13.21 -12.04
CA ASN A 268 -0.91 13.88 -10.75
C ASN A 268 -1.25 12.93 -9.59
N TRP A 269 -1.95 11.82 -9.83
CA TRP A 269 -2.24 10.84 -8.78
C TRP A 269 -0.98 10.15 -8.25
N ASN A 270 -0.13 9.63 -9.13
CA ASN A 270 1.18 9.08 -8.76
C ASN A 270 2.09 10.13 -8.08
N SER A 271 2.06 11.38 -8.56
CA SER A 271 2.76 12.51 -7.93
C SER A 271 2.29 12.77 -6.49
N LEU A 272 0.98 12.73 -6.24
CA LEU A 272 0.40 12.87 -4.91
C LEU A 272 0.85 11.72 -4.00
N GLU A 273 0.73 10.47 -4.45
CA GLU A 273 1.15 9.30 -3.67
C GLU A 273 2.64 9.37 -3.28
N ALA A 274 3.50 9.78 -4.22
CA ALA A 274 4.92 9.99 -3.93
C ALA A 274 5.17 11.14 -2.94
N SER A 275 4.43 12.23 -3.07
CA SER A 275 4.54 13.38 -2.16
C SER A 275 4.12 13.02 -0.73
N VAL A 276 3.04 12.24 -0.58
CA VAL A 276 2.55 11.77 0.73
C VAL A 276 3.58 10.89 1.43
N ARG A 277 4.21 9.94 0.72
CA ARG A 277 5.27 9.09 1.31
C ARG A 277 6.45 9.91 1.83
N ARG A 278 6.95 10.85 1.02
CA ARG A 278 8.04 11.75 1.42
C ARG A 278 7.63 12.64 2.61
N PHE A 279 6.40 13.13 2.60
CA PHE A 279 5.85 13.94 3.70
C PHE A 279 5.82 13.15 5.01
N ALA A 280 5.22 11.95 5.01
CA ALA A 280 5.13 11.09 6.18
C ALA A 280 6.52 10.78 6.78
N ALA A 281 7.48 10.44 5.92
CA ALA A 281 8.85 10.16 6.35
C ALA A 281 9.57 11.39 6.91
N SER A 282 9.54 12.52 6.18
CA SER A 282 10.22 13.76 6.61
C SER A 282 9.69 14.33 7.92
N ARG A 283 8.39 14.14 8.18
CA ARG A 283 7.72 14.60 9.41
C ARG A 283 7.69 13.55 10.53
N ARG A 284 8.22 12.34 10.27
CA ARG A 284 8.22 11.20 11.20
C ARG A 284 6.83 10.78 11.67
N LEU A 285 5.85 10.77 10.76
CA LEU A 285 4.44 10.51 11.08
C LEU A 285 4.02 9.09 10.69
N ASP A 286 3.38 8.40 11.64
CA ASP A 286 2.59 7.21 11.36
C ASP A 286 1.16 7.68 11.04
N LEU A 287 0.67 7.43 9.82
CA LEU A 287 -0.56 8.01 9.29
C LEU A 287 -1.62 6.94 9.00
N ASP A 288 -2.87 7.23 9.37
CA ASP A 288 -4.02 6.56 8.77
C ASP A 288 -4.28 7.17 7.39
N VAL A 289 -4.23 6.35 6.35
CA VAL A 289 -4.45 6.78 4.97
C VAL A 289 -5.71 6.14 4.42
N TYR A 290 -6.63 7.00 3.98
CA TYR A 290 -7.84 6.59 3.29
C TYR A 290 -7.75 7.02 1.84
N THR A 291 -8.11 6.14 0.91
CA THR A 291 -8.32 6.51 -0.50
C THR A 291 -9.69 6.07 -0.90
N GLY A 292 -10.45 6.90 -1.61
CA GLY A 292 -11.78 6.55 -2.09
C GLY A 292 -12.11 7.15 -3.44
N VAL A 293 -13.33 6.89 -3.88
CA VAL A 293 -13.88 7.38 -5.14
C VAL A 293 -15.19 8.13 -4.92
N HIS A 294 -15.56 9.02 -5.82
CA HIS A 294 -16.81 9.75 -5.78
C HIS A 294 -17.33 10.14 -7.18
N GLY A 295 -18.65 10.11 -7.33
CA GLY A 295 -19.34 10.42 -8.58
C GLY A 295 -19.05 9.41 -9.70
N GLN A 296 -19.72 9.58 -10.83
CA GLN A 296 -19.48 8.80 -12.04
C GLN A 296 -19.07 9.74 -13.16
N MET A 297 -18.04 9.37 -13.90
CA MET A 297 -17.63 10.08 -15.09
C MET A 297 -18.62 9.84 -16.23
N THR A 298 -18.86 10.88 -17.03
CA THR A 298 -19.64 10.79 -18.27
C THR A 298 -18.80 11.20 -19.47
N MET A 299 -19.24 10.81 -20.66
CA MET A 299 -18.65 11.24 -21.92
C MET A 299 -19.74 11.49 -22.97
N GLU A 300 -19.53 12.50 -23.82
CA GLU A 300 -20.48 12.83 -24.91
C GLU A 300 -20.54 11.69 -25.94
N ASP A 301 -21.74 11.19 -26.21
CA ASP A 301 -22.02 10.31 -27.35
C ASP A 301 -21.97 11.07 -28.69
N ILE A 302 -22.14 10.33 -29.80
CA ILE A 302 -22.16 10.92 -31.16
C ILE A 302 -23.26 11.97 -31.37
N ARG A 303 -24.25 12.08 -30.47
CA ARG A 303 -25.32 13.08 -30.49
C ARG A 303 -25.09 14.20 -29.46
N GLY A 304 -23.92 14.26 -28.84
CA GLY A 304 -23.56 15.26 -27.83
C GLY A 304 -24.20 15.04 -26.46
N ARG A 305 -24.80 13.88 -26.18
CA ARG A 305 -25.42 13.59 -24.87
C ARG A 305 -24.42 12.91 -23.95
N GLN A 306 -24.37 13.34 -22.70
CA GLN A 306 -23.52 12.74 -21.68
C GLN A 306 -23.97 11.32 -21.34
N GLN A 307 -23.07 10.35 -21.52
CA GLN A 307 -23.30 8.95 -21.19
C GLN A 307 -22.40 8.50 -20.04
N PRO A 308 -22.94 7.77 -19.05
CA PRO A 308 -22.14 7.21 -17.97
C PRO A 308 -21.12 6.20 -18.47
N VAL A 309 -19.88 6.31 -17.98
CA VAL A 309 -18.80 5.39 -18.35
C VAL A 309 -18.76 4.21 -17.36
N TYR A 310 -18.72 2.99 -17.91
CA TYR A 310 -18.60 1.74 -17.18
C TYR A 310 -17.45 0.91 -17.76
N LEU A 311 -16.84 0.08 -16.92
CA LEU A 311 -15.94 -0.98 -17.41
C LEU A 311 -16.73 -2.18 -17.96
N HIS A 312 -17.97 -2.38 -17.52
CA HIS A 312 -18.89 -3.40 -18.02
C HIS A 312 -20.26 -2.76 -18.31
N ALA A 313 -20.49 -2.40 -19.57
CA ALA A 313 -21.67 -1.63 -19.98
C ALA A 313 -22.97 -2.43 -19.90
N GLU A 314 -22.94 -3.72 -20.24
CA GLU A 314 -24.10 -4.62 -20.28
C GLU A 314 -24.75 -4.78 -18.90
N GLY A 315 -23.93 -4.90 -17.87
CA GLY A 315 -24.39 -4.99 -16.49
C GLY A 315 -24.53 -3.64 -15.79
N ALA A 316 -24.10 -2.54 -16.41
CA ALA A 316 -24.00 -1.22 -15.79
C ALA A 316 -23.29 -1.24 -14.41
N VAL A 317 -22.20 -2.00 -14.31
CA VAL A 317 -21.40 -2.15 -13.08
C VAL A 317 -19.97 -1.68 -13.31
N MET A 318 -19.22 -1.50 -12.22
CA MET A 318 -17.85 -0.98 -12.27
C MET A 318 -17.76 0.37 -13.00
N SER A 319 -18.59 1.33 -12.56
CA SER A 319 -18.58 2.71 -13.04
C SER A 319 -17.18 3.30 -12.97
N ALA A 320 -16.75 4.00 -14.02
CA ALA A 320 -15.56 4.83 -13.90
C ALA A 320 -15.88 6.03 -13.02
N PRO A 321 -15.25 6.17 -11.84
CA PRO A 321 -15.54 7.29 -10.95
C PRO A 321 -15.07 8.60 -11.55
N ARG A 322 -15.79 9.70 -11.26
CA ARG A 322 -15.38 11.04 -11.71
C ARG A 322 -14.23 11.58 -10.87
N PHE A 323 -14.21 11.29 -9.58
CA PHE A 323 -13.22 11.77 -8.63
C PHE A 323 -12.59 10.62 -7.86
N TYR A 324 -11.29 10.75 -7.62
CA TYR A 324 -10.59 10.04 -6.56
C TYR A 324 -10.31 11.03 -5.44
N TRP A 325 -10.34 10.55 -4.21
CA TRP A 325 -9.96 11.34 -3.05
C TRP A 325 -9.03 10.55 -2.15
N LYS A 326 -8.16 11.25 -1.42
CA LYS A 326 -7.26 10.68 -0.43
C LYS A 326 -7.29 11.54 0.83
N VAL A 327 -7.40 10.92 2.00
CA VAL A 327 -7.24 11.58 3.29
C VAL A 327 -6.02 10.99 3.97
N ILE A 328 -5.11 11.86 4.42
CA ILE A 328 -4.05 11.51 5.36
C ILE A 328 -4.45 12.05 6.74
N TYR A 329 -4.35 11.22 7.76
CA TYR A 329 -4.74 11.56 9.13
C TYR A 329 -3.65 11.11 10.11
N ASP A 330 -3.16 12.03 10.92
CA ASP A 330 -2.28 11.73 12.04
C ASP A 330 -3.14 11.54 13.31
N PRO A 331 -3.28 10.30 13.81
CA PRO A 331 -4.12 10.03 14.98
C PRO A 331 -3.58 10.66 16.28
N LEU A 332 -2.29 10.98 16.36
CA LEU A 332 -1.69 11.57 17.56
C LEU A 332 -2.04 13.05 17.69
N SER A 333 -1.86 13.82 16.61
CA SER A 333 -2.19 15.25 16.61
C SER A 333 -3.65 15.54 16.23
N LYS A 334 -4.40 14.54 15.78
CA LYS A 334 -5.77 14.65 15.26
C LYS A 334 -5.87 15.63 14.09
N ARG A 335 -4.82 15.73 13.29
CA ARG A 335 -4.77 16.60 12.10
C ARG A 335 -4.88 15.76 10.84
N GLY A 336 -5.59 16.27 9.86
CA GLY A 336 -5.76 15.57 8.58
C GLY A 336 -5.94 16.51 7.41
N THR A 337 -5.59 16.01 6.24
CA THR A 337 -5.69 16.75 4.97
C THR A 337 -6.30 15.84 3.91
N ALA A 338 -7.24 16.40 3.17
CA ALA A 338 -7.87 15.74 2.04
C ALA A 338 -7.25 16.22 0.72
N PHE A 339 -7.20 15.33 -0.26
CA PHE A 339 -6.78 15.58 -1.63
C PHE A 339 -7.84 15.02 -2.56
N VAL A 340 -8.09 15.70 -3.66
CA VAL A 340 -9.04 15.26 -4.70
C VAL A 340 -8.34 15.33 -6.04
N GLY A 341 -8.54 14.30 -6.86
CA GLY A 341 -8.10 14.24 -8.24
C GLY A 341 -9.27 13.95 -9.17
N LEU A 342 -9.37 14.71 -10.26
CA LEU A 342 -10.36 14.52 -11.32
C LEU A 342 -9.90 13.42 -12.28
N ASN A 343 -10.66 12.33 -12.33
CA ASN A 343 -10.47 11.21 -13.25
C ASN A 343 -11.23 11.44 -14.56
N ASP A 344 -11.01 12.59 -15.17
CA ASP A 344 -11.64 12.97 -16.44
C ASP A 344 -10.65 13.81 -17.28
N PRO A 345 -9.82 13.17 -18.12
CA PRO A 345 -8.85 13.87 -18.95
C PRO A 345 -9.49 14.49 -20.21
N PHE A 346 -10.82 14.47 -20.35
CA PHE A 346 -11.54 14.91 -21.56
C PHE A 346 -12.36 16.18 -21.37
N ILE A 347 -12.40 16.75 -20.15
CA ILE A 347 -13.03 18.05 -19.94
C ILE A 347 -12.36 19.12 -20.81
N ARG A 348 -13.17 20.03 -21.36
CA ARG A 348 -12.67 21.14 -22.18
C ARG A 348 -12.37 22.40 -21.36
N LEU A 349 -13.09 22.59 -20.26
CA LEU A 349 -13.04 23.77 -19.41
C LEU A 349 -13.06 23.36 -17.95
N VAL A 350 -12.27 24.05 -17.13
CA VAL A 350 -12.28 23.88 -15.68
C VAL A 350 -13.36 24.77 -15.09
N ALA A 351 -14.52 24.19 -14.79
CA ALA A 351 -15.65 24.86 -14.15
C ALA A 351 -15.71 24.55 -12.65
N SER A 352 -16.63 25.20 -11.94
CA SER A 352 -16.77 25.07 -10.48
C SER A 352 -17.12 23.65 -10.03
N ASP A 353 -17.77 22.85 -10.87
CA ASP A 353 -18.16 21.47 -10.58
C ASP A 353 -16.98 20.48 -10.52
N VAL A 354 -15.78 20.92 -10.91
CA VAL A 354 -14.52 20.18 -10.71
C VAL A 354 -14.06 20.20 -9.24
N TYR A 355 -14.49 21.21 -8.47
CA TYR A 355 -14.07 21.40 -7.08
C TYR A 355 -15.16 20.94 -6.10
N LEU A 356 -14.93 19.80 -5.45
CA LEU A 356 -15.81 19.25 -4.40
C LEU A 356 -15.68 20.00 -3.07
N CYS A 357 -14.59 20.74 -2.89
CA CYS A 357 -14.27 21.45 -1.66
C CYS A 357 -13.34 22.64 -1.98
N THR A 358 -13.20 23.54 -1.00
CA THR A 358 -12.34 24.73 -1.11
C THR A 358 -10.89 24.34 -1.26
N ASP A 359 -10.27 24.73 -2.38
CA ASP A 359 -8.87 24.45 -2.68
C ASP A 359 -7.93 25.24 -1.75
N ILE A 360 -7.10 24.51 -0.98
CA ILE A 360 -6.06 25.06 -0.11
C ILE A 360 -4.65 24.66 -0.56
N SER A 361 -4.49 24.11 -1.77
CA SER A 361 -3.22 23.56 -2.27
C SER A 361 -2.06 24.54 -2.21
N GLU A 362 -2.33 25.84 -2.39
CA GLU A 362 -1.30 26.88 -2.29
C GLU A 362 -0.62 26.93 -0.92
N LYS A 363 -1.27 26.42 0.14
CA LYS A 363 -0.72 26.35 1.51
C LYS A 363 0.15 25.10 1.72
N ILE A 364 0.09 24.11 0.84
CA ILE A 364 0.75 22.81 1.01
C ILE A 364 1.97 22.72 0.08
N LYS A 365 3.13 23.15 0.59
CA LYS A 365 4.34 23.34 -0.22
C LYS A 365 5.11 22.06 -0.57
N TRP A 366 4.79 20.93 0.08
CA TRP A 366 5.48 19.65 -0.16
C TRP A 366 4.88 18.84 -1.33
N LEU A 367 3.79 19.33 -1.95
CA LEU A 367 3.15 18.69 -3.10
C LEU A 367 3.92 18.97 -4.38
N ASP A 368 4.23 17.91 -5.13
CA ASP A 368 4.94 17.98 -6.42
C ASP A 368 4.03 17.47 -7.56
N TRP A 369 3.04 18.29 -7.92
CA TRP A 369 2.04 17.99 -8.94
C TRP A 369 1.80 19.19 -9.87
N LYS A 370 1.06 18.98 -10.97
CA LYS A 370 0.65 20.03 -11.91
C LYS A 370 -0.86 20.26 -11.76
N PRO A 371 -1.31 21.04 -10.75
CA PRO A 371 -2.69 20.98 -10.24
C PRO A 371 -3.77 21.31 -11.28
N ARG A 372 -3.46 22.18 -12.26
CA ARG A 372 -4.40 22.60 -13.32
C ARG A 372 -4.26 21.83 -14.64
N ASN A 373 -3.40 20.82 -14.70
CA ASN A 373 -3.20 20.04 -15.93
C ASN A 373 -4.32 19.01 -16.11
N ILE A 374 -5.21 19.25 -17.08
CA ILE A 374 -6.36 18.37 -17.38
C ILE A 374 -5.92 16.95 -17.73
N THR A 375 -4.93 16.80 -18.61
CA THR A 375 -4.48 15.47 -19.06
C THR A 375 -3.90 14.65 -17.92
N LEU A 376 -3.17 15.28 -16.99
CA LEU A 376 -2.63 14.61 -15.81
C LEU A 376 -3.65 14.46 -14.67
N GLY A 377 -4.89 14.91 -14.88
CA GLY A 377 -5.99 14.96 -13.92
C GLY A 377 -5.85 16.12 -12.94
N ILE A 378 -6.78 17.08 -13.01
CA ILE A 378 -6.82 18.22 -12.09
C ILE A 378 -6.79 17.72 -10.65
N SER A 379 -5.93 18.30 -9.82
CA SER A 379 -5.75 17.85 -8.44
C SER A 379 -5.64 19.03 -7.49
N TYR A 380 -6.27 18.92 -6.34
CA TYR A 380 -6.30 19.96 -5.31
C TYR A 380 -6.42 19.34 -3.91
N ALA A 381 -6.14 20.15 -2.88
CA ALA A 381 -6.22 19.77 -1.49
C ALA A 381 -7.30 20.58 -0.76
N CYS A 382 -7.89 20.02 0.28
CA CYS A 382 -8.87 20.70 1.12
C CYS A 382 -8.90 20.14 2.54
N SER A 383 -9.73 20.73 3.41
CA SER A 383 -9.96 20.17 4.75
C SER A 383 -10.78 18.88 4.65
N VAL A 384 -10.53 17.94 5.58
CA VAL A 384 -11.31 16.69 5.66
C VAL A 384 -12.80 16.97 5.88
N SER A 385 -13.13 17.98 6.70
CA SER A 385 -14.52 18.39 6.94
C SER A 385 -15.21 18.88 5.67
N ASP A 386 -14.53 19.69 4.86
CA ASP A 386 -15.11 20.24 3.63
C ASP A 386 -15.31 19.16 2.57
N LEU A 387 -14.34 18.26 2.40
CA LEU A 387 -14.51 17.09 1.53
C LEU A 387 -15.71 16.23 1.96
N ARG A 388 -15.84 15.94 3.27
CA ARG A 388 -16.92 15.09 3.80
C ARG A 388 -18.31 15.66 3.55
N LYS A 389 -18.47 16.99 3.49
CA LYS A 389 -19.75 17.63 3.13
C LYS A 389 -20.19 17.26 1.72
N ALA A 390 -19.25 17.22 0.77
CA ALA A 390 -19.52 16.85 -0.63
C ALA A 390 -19.51 15.33 -0.86
N VAL A 391 -18.75 14.59 -0.06
CA VAL A 391 -18.56 13.14 -0.20
C VAL A 391 -18.89 12.43 1.12
N PRO A 392 -20.18 12.13 1.39
CA PRO A 392 -20.62 11.57 2.66
C PRO A 392 -20.02 10.19 3.00
N VAL A 393 -19.49 9.48 2.00
CA VAL A 393 -18.81 8.18 2.17
C VAL A 393 -17.40 8.29 2.74
N VAL A 394 -16.82 9.49 2.83
CA VAL A 394 -15.57 9.71 3.57
C VAL A 394 -15.82 9.35 5.04
N PRO A 395 -15.02 8.50 5.69
CA PRO A 395 -15.22 8.11 7.09
C PRO A 395 -15.24 9.28 8.07
N SER A 396 -15.90 9.09 9.22
CA SER A 396 -15.96 10.12 10.27
C SER A 396 -14.69 10.07 11.08
N LEU A 397 -13.86 11.10 10.94
CA LEU A 397 -12.58 11.21 11.63
C LEU A 397 -12.64 12.41 12.58
N ASP A 398 -12.04 12.27 13.76
CA ASP A 398 -11.89 13.35 14.73
C ASP A 398 -10.75 14.28 14.27
N VAL A 399 -11.06 15.23 13.39
CA VAL A 399 -10.07 16.13 12.77
C VAL A 399 -10.21 17.54 13.33
N ILE A 400 -9.19 17.99 14.06
CA ILE A 400 -9.16 19.32 14.69
C ILE A 400 -8.34 20.36 13.89
N GLY A 401 -7.71 19.95 12.78
CA GLY A 401 -6.95 20.88 11.92
C GLY A 401 -6.31 20.23 10.69
N ILE A 402 -5.74 21.07 9.82
CA ILE A 402 -5.06 20.64 8.58
C ILE A 402 -3.67 20.08 8.90
N LEU A 403 -3.34 18.93 8.32
CA LEU A 403 -1.99 18.37 8.39
C LEU A 403 -1.12 18.96 7.26
N MET A 404 -0.11 19.76 7.61
CA MET A 404 0.74 20.49 6.65
C MET A 404 2.21 20.18 6.82
#